data_AF-A0A2G6CK49-F1
#
_entry.id   AF-A0A2G6CK49-F1
#
_cell.length_a   1.000
_cell.length_b   1.000
_cell.length_c   1.000
_cell.angle_alpha   90.00
_cell.angle_beta   90.00
_cell.angle_gamma   90.00
#
_symmetry.space_group_name_H-M   'P 1'
#
loop_
_entity.id
_entity.type
_entity.pdbx_description
1 polymer ?
#
loop_
_entity_poly.entity_id
_entity_poly.type
_entity_poly.pdbx_seq_one_letter_code
_entity_poly.pdbx_strand_id
1 'polypeptide(L)'
;MQGFRIPPATPIPADSHVVAQLEGVDFDGIFNSPEFEYENAFDVRFGKMMVRTASHLLGGDACGLFSYTELTSVSVLLDRRLVGERWKEVADLQNYLVGLSSARMTMLLEEESLFICRLYAFNNSDLAIGYFAWRQQEAYLQALDGYCTYVLMQKDESSREHVRSLLSGLGPREKEEILQQNKIDFTSVPAWQRNGTGVALNTEGRVSVDSNLPRDAGYTAYLQRFFVD
;
A
#
# COMPACT_ATOMS: atom_id res chain seq x y z
N MET A 1 -12.77 -29.08 -32.86
CA MET A 1 -13.25 -27.91 -32.10
C MET A 1 -12.40 -26.71 -32.54
N GLN A 2 -12.98 -25.72 -33.23
CA GLN A 2 -12.26 -24.49 -33.59
C GLN A 2 -12.49 -23.48 -32.46
N GLY A 3 -11.55 -23.42 -31.52
CA GLY A 3 -11.39 -22.28 -30.62
C GLY A 3 -10.21 -21.45 -31.11
N PHE A 4 -10.28 -20.13 -31.02
CA PHE A 4 -9.16 -19.24 -31.22
C PHE A 4 -8.91 -18.44 -29.95
N ARG A 5 -7.64 -18.15 -29.67
CA ARG A 5 -7.26 -17.31 -28.53
C ARG A 5 -7.69 -15.88 -28.83
N ILE A 6 -8.33 -15.22 -27.88
CA ILE A 6 -8.56 -13.77 -27.97
C ILE A 6 -7.17 -13.09 -27.90
N PRO A 7 -6.84 -12.18 -28.83
CA PRO A 7 -5.54 -11.52 -28.83
C PRO A 7 -5.39 -10.58 -27.62
N PRO A 8 -4.14 -10.26 -27.24
CA PRO A 8 -3.85 -9.29 -26.19
C PRO A 8 -4.57 -7.97 -26.39
N ALA A 9 -5.21 -7.46 -25.33
CA ALA A 9 -5.88 -6.15 -25.40
C ALA A 9 -4.88 -4.99 -25.29
N THR A 10 -3.93 -5.07 -24.34
CA THR A 10 -2.99 -3.98 -24.03
C THR A 10 -1.61 -4.56 -23.66
N PRO A 11 -0.56 -4.30 -24.46
CA PRO A 11 0.79 -4.72 -24.11
C PRO A 11 1.36 -3.87 -22.98
N ILE A 12 2.37 -4.41 -22.29
CA ILE A 12 3.13 -3.62 -21.31
C ILE A 12 4.00 -2.59 -22.05
N PRO A 13 3.95 -1.30 -21.68
CA PRO A 13 4.78 -0.27 -22.31
C PRO A 13 6.27 -0.57 -22.16
N ALA A 14 6.98 -0.63 -23.29
CA ALA A 14 8.43 -0.77 -23.29
C ALA A 14 9.11 0.44 -22.62
N ASP A 15 10.28 0.20 -22.02
CA ASP A 15 11.17 1.22 -21.44
C ASP A 15 10.55 2.14 -20.38
N SER A 16 9.35 1.82 -19.89
CA SER A 16 8.62 2.59 -18.88
C SER A 16 8.88 2.07 -17.47
N HIS A 17 8.86 2.96 -16.48
CA HIS A 17 8.79 2.56 -15.08
C HIS A 17 7.36 2.16 -14.76
N VAL A 18 7.14 0.89 -14.45
CA VAL A 18 5.81 0.36 -14.14
C VAL A 18 5.64 0.21 -12.64
N VAL A 19 4.55 0.74 -12.11
CA VAL A 19 4.14 0.57 -10.72
C VAL A 19 2.79 -0.15 -10.68
N ALA A 20 2.72 -1.22 -9.90
CA ALA A 20 1.49 -1.92 -9.60
C ALA A 20 0.94 -1.44 -8.25
N GLN A 21 -0.26 -0.87 -8.23
CA GLN A 21 -0.97 -0.54 -7.01
C GLN A 21 -2.02 -1.60 -6.73
N LEU A 22 -1.84 -2.31 -5.63
CA LEU A 22 -2.81 -3.24 -5.08
C LEU A 22 -3.58 -2.59 -3.93
N GLU A 23 -4.90 -2.79 -3.93
CA GLU A 23 -5.81 -2.25 -2.93
C GLU A 23 -6.71 -3.37 -2.42
N GLY A 24 -6.77 -3.55 -1.10
CA GLY A 24 -7.63 -4.54 -0.46
C GLY A 24 -9.11 -4.23 -0.68
N VAL A 25 -9.89 -5.25 -1.03
CA VAL A 25 -11.33 -5.15 -1.23
C VAL A 25 -12.03 -5.36 0.10
N ASP A 26 -12.81 -4.37 0.53
CA ASP A 26 -13.61 -4.41 1.77
C ASP A 26 -12.81 -4.73 3.04
N PHE A 27 -11.55 -4.28 3.11
CA PHE A 27 -10.74 -4.46 4.32
C PHE A 27 -11.31 -3.68 5.51
N ASP A 28 -12.01 -2.57 5.25
CA ASP A 28 -12.80 -1.88 6.27
C ASP A 28 -13.83 -2.82 6.91
N GLY A 29 -14.54 -3.63 6.13
CA GLY A 29 -15.46 -4.64 6.63
C GLY A 29 -14.78 -5.70 7.50
N ILE A 30 -13.61 -6.19 7.07
CA ILE A 30 -12.79 -7.14 7.85
C ILE A 30 -12.43 -6.53 9.21
N PHE A 31 -11.96 -5.30 9.22
CA PHE A 31 -11.59 -4.68 10.48
C PHE A 31 -12.79 -4.37 11.39
N ASN A 32 -13.99 -4.26 10.84
CA ASN A 32 -15.21 -3.98 11.60
C ASN A 32 -15.90 -5.25 12.09
N SER A 33 -15.35 -6.42 11.78
CA SER A 33 -15.95 -7.69 12.16
C SER A 33 -15.75 -7.93 13.67
N PRO A 34 -16.65 -8.68 14.33
CA PRO A 34 -16.51 -9.03 15.74
C PRO A 34 -15.23 -9.84 16.03
N GLU A 35 -14.66 -10.51 15.03
CA GLU A 35 -13.41 -11.25 15.16
C GLU A 35 -12.17 -10.34 15.20
N PHE A 36 -12.29 -9.11 14.69
CA PHE A 36 -11.23 -8.10 14.68
C PHE A 36 -11.54 -6.99 15.70
N GLU A 37 -11.28 -7.26 16.97
CA GLU A 37 -11.40 -6.23 18.01
C GLU A 37 -10.32 -5.15 17.81
N TYR A 38 -10.75 -3.95 17.43
CA TYR A 38 -9.89 -2.77 17.36
C TYR A 38 -9.47 -2.32 18.76
N GLU A 39 -8.35 -2.84 19.26
CA GLU A 39 -7.74 -2.32 20.48
C GLU A 39 -7.11 -0.92 20.25
N ASN A 40 -6.70 -0.62 19.01
CA ASN A 40 -5.97 0.60 18.61
C ASN A 40 -6.39 1.08 17.22
N ALA A 41 -6.04 2.32 16.86
CA ALA A 41 -6.27 2.87 15.51
C ALA A 41 -5.63 2.04 14.37
N PHE A 42 -4.56 1.29 14.68
CA PHE A 42 -3.84 0.42 13.74
C PHE A 42 -3.53 -0.92 14.40
N ASP A 43 -3.89 -2.03 13.73
CA ASP A 43 -3.54 -3.37 14.17
C ASP A 43 -2.14 -3.78 13.65
N VAL A 44 -1.22 -4.07 14.57
CA VAL A 44 0.16 -4.45 14.24
C VAL A 44 0.27 -5.82 13.56
N ARG A 45 -0.65 -6.74 13.85
CA ARG A 45 -0.71 -8.07 13.21
C ARG A 45 -1.08 -7.87 11.75
N PHE A 46 -2.13 -7.08 11.48
CA PHE A 46 -2.52 -6.75 10.11
C PHE A 46 -1.41 -6.04 9.34
N GLY A 47 -0.76 -5.04 9.95
CA GLY A 47 0.41 -4.38 9.35
C GLY A 47 1.53 -5.37 8.98
N LYS A 48 1.82 -6.35 9.86
CA LYS A 48 2.78 -7.43 9.55
C LYS A 48 2.30 -8.33 8.42
N MET A 49 1.01 -8.61 8.31
CA MET A 49 0.45 -9.39 7.20
C MET A 49 0.63 -8.64 5.88
N MET A 50 0.31 -7.34 5.84
CA MET A 50 0.52 -6.48 4.68
C MET A 50 1.99 -6.42 4.25
N VAL A 51 2.93 -6.27 5.19
CA VAL A 51 4.37 -6.32 4.91
C VAL A 51 4.79 -7.67 4.32
N ARG A 52 4.27 -8.79 4.85
CA ARG A 52 4.55 -10.14 4.33
C ARG A 52 3.95 -10.35 2.94
N THR A 53 2.78 -9.79 2.66
CA THR A 53 2.15 -9.81 1.34
C THR A 53 2.96 -8.98 0.35
N ALA A 54 3.37 -7.76 0.73
CA ALA A 54 4.25 -6.91 -0.07
C ALA A 54 5.59 -7.59 -0.37
N SER A 55 6.17 -8.26 0.63
CA SER A 55 7.41 -9.03 0.45
C SER A 55 7.29 -10.14 -0.58
N HIS A 56 6.09 -10.73 -0.72
CA HIS A 56 5.84 -11.82 -1.68
C HIS A 56 5.71 -11.33 -3.12
N LEU A 57 5.51 -10.03 -3.31
CA LEU A 57 5.46 -9.38 -4.61
C LEU A 57 6.86 -8.97 -5.11
N LEU A 58 7.92 -9.24 -4.33
CA LEU A 58 9.30 -8.99 -4.72
C LEU A 58 9.90 -10.19 -5.47
N GLY A 59 10.60 -9.89 -6.57
CA GLY A 59 11.30 -10.90 -7.37
C GLY A 59 10.38 -11.91 -8.07
N GLY A 60 10.98 -12.99 -8.59
CA GLY A 60 10.26 -14.05 -9.30
C GLY A 60 9.46 -13.55 -10.50
N ASP A 61 8.28 -14.14 -10.70
CA ASP A 61 7.37 -13.74 -11.78
C ASP A 61 6.61 -12.45 -11.46
N ALA A 62 6.58 -12.00 -10.20
CA ALA A 62 5.99 -10.71 -9.84
C ALA A 62 6.86 -9.53 -10.31
N CYS A 63 8.16 -9.76 -10.52
CA CYS A 63 9.13 -8.78 -11.01
C CYS A 63 9.24 -7.51 -10.12
N GLY A 64 8.89 -7.56 -8.82
CA GLY A 64 9.00 -6.40 -7.94
C GLY A 64 10.43 -6.11 -7.47
N LEU A 65 10.83 -4.83 -7.47
CA LEU A 65 12.10 -4.32 -6.93
C LEU A 65 11.93 -3.71 -5.53
N PHE A 66 10.86 -2.94 -5.38
CA PHE A 66 10.51 -2.22 -4.16
C PHE A 66 9.00 -2.26 -3.98
N SER A 67 8.54 -2.46 -2.75
CA SER A 67 7.15 -2.33 -2.39
C SER A 67 7.01 -1.32 -1.26
N TYR A 68 6.08 -0.40 -1.42
CA TYR A 68 5.59 0.49 -0.38
C TYR A 68 4.24 -0.05 0.08
N THR A 69 4.02 -0.18 1.39
CA THR A 69 2.72 -0.60 1.92
C THR A 69 2.24 0.31 3.03
N GLU A 70 0.94 0.61 2.97
CA GLU A 70 0.24 1.53 3.83
C GLU A 70 -1.20 1.05 4.00
N LEU A 71 -1.67 1.01 5.25
CA LEU A 71 -3.04 0.62 5.59
C LEU A 71 -3.46 -0.69 4.90
N THR A 72 -4.31 -0.57 3.87
CA THR A 72 -4.95 -1.65 3.11
C THR A 72 -4.38 -1.80 1.70
N SER A 73 -3.30 -1.09 1.38
CA SER A 73 -2.73 -1.01 0.03
C SER A 73 -1.24 -1.33 -0.04
N VAL A 74 -0.80 -1.72 -1.24
CA VAL A 74 0.60 -1.99 -1.57
C VAL A 74 0.89 -1.38 -2.95
N SER A 75 1.90 -0.53 -3.05
CA SER A 75 2.45 -0.07 -4.33
C SER A 75 3.78 -0.77 -4.61
N VAL A 76 3.90 -1.43 -5.76
CA VAL A 76 5.09 -2.22 -6.13
C VAL A 76 5.73 -1.62 -7.38
N LEU A 77 6.98 -1.17 -7.24
CA LEU A 77 7.83 -0.83 -8.39
C LEU A 77 8.30 -2.12 -9.05
N LEU A 78 8.00 -2.27 -10.34
CA LEU A 78 8.40 -3.42 -11.13
C LEU A 78 9.74 -3.17 -11.81
N ASP A 79 10.56 -4.22 -11.91
CA ASP A 79 11.79 -4.22 -12.68
C ASP A 79 11.45 -4.08 -14.16
N ARG A 80 11.74 -2.92 -14.73
CA ARG A 80 11.48 -2.60 -16.14
C ARG A 80 12.19 -3.56 -17.11
N ARG A 81 13.29 -4.19 -16.70
CA ARG A 81 14.06 -5.15 -17.50
C ARG A 81 13.34 -6.50 -17.56
N LEU A 82 12.82 -6.95 -16.42
CA LEU A 82 12.21 -8.27 -16.28
C LEU A 82 10.73 -8.27 -16.69
N VAL A 83 10.00 -7.18 -16.39
CA VAL A 83 8.54 -7.15 -16.55
C VAL A 83 8.13 -7.34 -18.01
N GLY A 84 8.81 -6.67 -18.96
CA GLY A 84 8.52 -6.80 -20.39
C GLY A 84 8.98 -8.13 -21.01
N GLU A 85 9.95 -8.79 -20.38
CA GLU A 85 10.37 -10.15 -20.76
C GLU A 85 9.36 -11.18 -20.30
N ARG A 86 8.95 -11.09 -19.02
CA ARG A 86 8.07 -12.05 -18.35
C ARG A 86 6.60 -11.93 -18.75
N TRP A 87 6.10 -10.71 -18.87
CA TRP A 87 4.69 -10.44 -19.12
C TRP A 87 4.53 -9.66 -20.42
N LYS A 88 3.62 -10.14 -21.28
CA LYS A 88 3.32 -9.49 -22.56
C LYS A 88 2.08 -8.62 -22.50
N GLU A 89 1.17 -8.92 -21.57
CA GLU A 89 -0.14 -8.28 -21.46
C GLU A 89 -0.34 -7.68 -20.07
N VAL A 90 -0.92 -6.48 -20.02
CA VAL A 90 -1.24 -5.78 -18.77
C VAL A 90 -2.20 -6.61 -17.90
N ALA A 91 -3.22 -7.22 -18.51
CA ALA A 91 -4.23 -8.00 -17.80
C ALA A 91 -3.64 -9.25 -17.13
N ASP A 92 -2.75 -9.97 -17.82
CA ASP A 92 -2.09 -11.16 -17.26
C ASP A 92 -1.26 -10.81 -16.02
N LEU A 93 -0.47 -9.73 -16.11
CA LEU A 93 0.31 -9.24 -14.97
C LEU A 93 -0.60 -8.80 -13.81
N GLN A 94 -1.65 -8.03 -14.07
CA GLN A 94 -2.61 -7.62 -13.04
C GLN A 94 -3.25 -8.83 -12.35
N ASN A 95 -3.73 -9.79 -13.12
CA ASN A 95 -4.38 -11.00 -12.61
C ASN A 95 -3.41 -11.84 -11.78
N TYR A 96 -2.16 -11.96 -12.23
CA TYR A 96 -1.13 -12.67 -11.48
C TYR A 96 -0.83 -11.98 -10.14
N LEU A 97 -0.61 -10.67 -10.14
CA LEU A 97 -0.33 -9.92 -8.91
C LEU A 97 -1.50 -9.98 -7.93
N VAL A 98 -2.74 -9.85 -8.42
CA VAL A 98 -3.96 -10.03 -7.62
C VAL A 98 -4.05 -11.42 -7.03
N GLY A 99 -3.85 -12.47 -7.84
CA GLY A 99 -3.90 -13.85 -7.38
C GLY A 99 -2.84 -14.12 -6.31
N LEU A 100 -1.62 -13.64 -6.53
CA LEU A 100 -0.50 -13.81 -5.62
C LEU A 100 -0.72 -13.09 -4.28
N SER A 101 -1.16 -11.83 -4.31
CA SER A 101 -1.40 -11.05 -3.09
C SER A 101 -2.61 -11.55 -2.31
N SER A 102 -3.71 -11.86 -2.99
CA SER A 102 -4.96 -12.35 -2.38
C SER A 102 -4.76 -13.71 -1.74
N ALA A 103 -4.10 -14.64 -2.43
CA ALA A 103 -3.77 -15.95 -1.86
C ALA A 103 -2.87 -15.81 -0.63
N ARG A 104 -1.82 -14.95 -0.71
CA ARG A 104 -0.90 -14.74 0.41
C ARG A 104 -1.60 -14.13 1.62
N MET A 105 -2.44 -13.12 1.40
CA MET A 105 -3.17 -12.45 2.46
C MET A 105 -4.21 -13.38 3.08
N THR A 106 -4.97 -14.13 2.28
CA THR A 106 -5.95 -15.13 2.75
C THR A 106 -5.28 -16.15 3.68
N MET A 107 -4.10 -16.67 3.32
CA MET A 107 -3.35 -17.60 4.17
C MET A 107 -2.85 -16.98 5.48
N LEU A 108 -2.57 -15.68 5.49
CA LEU A 108 -2.06 -14.97 6.66
C LEU A 108 -3.18 -14.51 7.59
N LEU A 109 -4.31 -14.10 7.02
CA LEU A 109 -5.51 -13.65 7.71
C LEU A 109 -6.34 -14.83 8.24
N GLU A 110 -6.22 -16.01 7.59
CA GLU A 110 -7.05 -17.19 7.81
C GLU A 110 -8.53 -16.98 7.44
N GLU A 111 -8.82 -15.95 6.63
CA GLU A 111 -10.13 -15.59 6.10
C GLU A 111 -10.00 -15.12 4.65
N GLU A 112 -11.09 -15.15 3.88
CA GLU A 112 -11.09 -14.68 2.49
C GLU A 112 -10.63 -13.23 2.40
N SER A 113 -9.61 -12.98 1.57
CA SER A 113 -9.07 -11.65 1.35
C SER A 113 -8.75 -11.45 -0.13
N LEU A 114 -9.27 -10.35 -0.69
CA LEU A 114 -9.12 -10.01 -2.09
C LEU A 114 -8.40 -8.68 -2.27
N PHE A 115 -7.61 -8.59 -3.33
CA PHE A 115 -7.05 -7.34 -3.83
C PHE A 115 -7.56 -7.05 -5.24
N ILE A 116 -7.60 -5.78 -5.59
CA ILE A 116 -7.61 -5.32 -6.99
C ILE A 116 -6.26 -4.70 -7.33
N CYS A 117 -5.86 -4.72 -8.61
CA CYS A 117 -4.58 -4.17 -9.05
C CYS A 117 -4.78 -3.16 -10.18
N ARG A 118 -4.11 -2.01 -10.09
CA ARG A 118 -3.99 -1.00 -11.16
C ARG A 118 -2.52 -0.85 -11.53
N LEU A 119 -2.21 -0.76 -12.82
CA LEU A 119 -0.86 -0.48 -13.29
C LEU A 119 -0.73 0.98 -13.74
N TYR A 120 0.37 1.60 -13.36
CA TYR A 120 0.78 2.95 -13.77
C TYR A 120 2.11 2.83 -14.50
N ALA A 121 2.22 3.46 -15.67
CA ALA A 121 3.46 3.52 -16.43
C ALA A 121 3.95 4.96 -16.49
N PHE A 122 5.22 5.17 -16.15
CA PHE A 122 5.87 6.47 -16.14
C PHE A 122 7.04 6.49 -17.13
N ASN A 123 7.17 7.59 -17.87
CA ASN A 123 8.20 7.73 -18.90
C ASN A 123 9.59 8.09 -18.34
N ASN A 124 9.70 8.38 -17.04
CA ASN A 124 10.96 8.63 -16.36
C ASN A 124 10.85 8.31 -14.86
N SER A 125 12.01 8.17 -14.21
CA SER A 125 12.12 7.82 -12.80
C SER A 125 11.53 8.89 -11.87
N ASP A 126 11.67 10.17 -12.19
CA ASP A 126 11.23 11.25 -11.31
C ASP A 126 9.70 11.26 -11.14
N LEU A 127 8.95 10.95 -12.21
CA LEU A 127 7.50 10.79 -12.12
C LEU A 127 7.09 9.57 -11.28
N ALA A 128 7.81 8.45 -11.42
CA ALA A 128 7.55 7.27 -10.60
C ALA A 128 7.90 7.51 -9.12
N ILE A 129 9.00 8.22 -8.83
CA ILE A 129 9.35 8.66 -7.48
C ILE A 129 8.27 9.61 -6.94
N GLY A 130 7.81 10.55 -7.77
CA GLY A 130 6.70 11.45 -7.45
C GLY A 130 5.42 10.71 -7.08
N TYR A 131 5.10 9.61 -7.78
CA TYR A 131 3.99 8.73 -7.43
C TYR A 131 4.13 8.17 -6.01
N PHE A 132 5.29 7.61 -5.65
CA PHE A 132 5.50 7.07 -4.29
C PHE A 132 5.47 8.17 -3.23
N ALA A 133 6.06 9.35 -3.50
CA ALA A 133 6.01 10.49 -2.58
C ALA A 133 4.56 10.95 -2.34
N TRP A 134 3.75 11.03 -3.39
CA TRP A 134 2.32 11.29 -3.28
C TRP A 134 1.60 10.20 -2.47
N ARG A 135 1.88 8.91 -2.72
CA ARG A 135 1.31 7.81 -1.92
C ARG A 135 1.66 7.91 -0.43
N GLN A 136 2.89 8.29 -0.08
CA GLN A 136 3.27 8.50 1.32
C GLN A 136 2.54 9.67 1.96
N GLN A 137 2.35 10.77 1.22
CA GLN A 137 1.58 11.91 1.72
C GLN A 137 0.11 11.53 1.95
N GLU A 138 -0.50 10.79 1.03
CA GLU A 138 -1.87 10.26 1.21
C GLU A 138 -1.96 9.34 2.42
N ALA A 139 -1.00 8.44 2.59
CA ALA A 139 -0.92 7.55 3.75
C ALA A 139 -0.87 8.31 5.08
N TYR A 140 -0.11 9.41 5.13
CA TYR A 140 -0.03 10.26 6.32
C TYR A 140 -1.37 10.90 6.67
N LEU A 141 -2.07 11.43 5.67
CA LEU A 141 -3.40 12.04 5.86
C LEU A 141 -4.43 10.99 6.27
N GLN A 142 -4.41 9.80 5.64
CA GLN A 142 -5.30 8.71 6.00
C GLN A 142 -5.01 8.16 7.41
N ALA A 143 -3.74 8.15 7.83
CA ALA A 143 -3.36 7.76 9.18
C ALA A 143 -3.88 8.76 10.22
N LEU A 144 -3.77 10.06 9.92
CA LEU A 144 -4.34 11.11 10.75
C LEU A 144 -5.86 10.93 10.90
N ASP A 145 -6.56 10.65 9.80
CA ASP A 145 -8.00 10.35 9.80
C ASP A 145 -8.35 9.09 10.59
N GLY A 146 -7.56 8.03 10.47
CA GLY A 146 -7.73 6.79 11.23
C GLY A 146 -7.61 7.01 12.73
N TYR A 147 -6.60 7.78 13.15
CA TYR A 147 -6.42 8.16 14.55
C TYR A 147 -7.56 9.02 15.09
N CYS A 148 -7.99 10.03 14.32
CA CYS A 148 -9.11 10.87 14.70
C CYS A 148 -10.41 10.06 14.81
N THR A 149 -10.63 9.14 13.87
CA THR A 149 -11.78 8.24 13.88
C THR A 149 -11.77 7.39 15.14
N TYR A 150 -10.64 6.76 15.45
CA TYR A 150 -10.48 5.95 16.67
C TYR A 150 -10.84 6.74 17.93
N VAL A 151 -10.26 7.92 18.17
CA VAL A 151 -10.54 8.66 19.41
C VAL A 151 -11.97 9.18 19.52
N LEU A 152 -12.60 9.53 18.39
CA LEU A 152 -13.98 10.00 18.38
C LEU A 152 -14.96 8.85 18.61
N MET A 153 -14.73 7.68 17.98
CA MET A 153 -15.51 6.47 18.22
C MET A 153 -15.45 5.99 19.68
N GLN A 154 -14.33 6.23 20.38
CA GLN A 154 -14.22 5.88 21.81
C GLN A 154 -15.00 6.83 22.74
N LYS A 155 -15.40 8.01 22.24
CA LYS A 155 -16.09 9.05 23.02
C LYS A 155 -17.59 9.12 22.74
N ASP A 156 -18.01 8.68 21.56
CA ASP A 156 -19.35 8.90 21.03
C ASP A 156 -19.87 7.59 20.43
N GLU A 157 -21.14 7.25 20.68
CA GLU A 157 -21.82 6.11 20.04
C GLU A 157 -22.24 6.43 18.59
N SER A 158 -21.70 7.51 18.02
CA SER A 158 -21.87 7.91 16.63
C SER A 158 -21.38 6.84 15.65
N SER A 159 -22.06 6.70 14.52
CA SER A 159 -21.63 5.76 13.47
C SER A 159 -20.31 6.22 12.82
N ARG A 160 -19.54 5.28 12.28
CA ARG A 160 -18.29 5.59 11.56
C ARG A 160 -18.52 6.53 10.38
N GLU A 161 -19.66 6.43 9.71
CA GLU A 161 -20.03 7.32 8.60
C GLU A 161 -20.21 8.77 9.09
N HIS A 162 -20.80 8.94 10.27
CA HIS A 162 -20.94 10.27 10.87
C HIS A 162 -19.58 10.88 11.20
N VAL A 163 -18.69 10.09 11.82
CA VAL A 163 -17.32 10.52 12.13
C VAL A 163 -16.53 10.84 10.86
N ARG A 164 -16.60 9.99 9.82
CA ARG A 164 -15.98 10.26 8.51
C ARG A 164 -16.48 11.56 7.88
N SER A 165 -17.79 11.81 7.94
CA SER A 165 -18.39 13.05 7.43
C SER A 165 -17.84 14.29 8.15
N LEU A 166 -17.75 14.24 9.49
CA LEU A 166 -17.15 15.32 10.28
C LEU A 166 -15.69 15.59 9.89
N LEU A 167 -14.88 14.54 9.77
CA LEU A 167 -13.46 14.64 9.44
C LEU A 167 -13.20 15.12 8.01
N SER A 168 -14.12 14.88 7.08
CA SER A 168 -13.97 15.28 5.68
C SER A 168 -13.91 16.80 5.48
N GLY A 169 -14.51 17.57 6.38
CA GLY A 169 -14.51 19.03 6.35
C GLY A 169 -13.30 19.68 7.02
N LEU A 170 -12.42 18.90 7.66
CA LEU A 170 -11.32 19.41 8.49
C LEU A 170 -9.97 19.32 7.78
N GLY A 171 -9.16 20.36 7.96
CA GLY A 171 -7.76 20.37 7.55
C GLY A 171 -6.85 19.55 8.48
N PRO A 172 -5.60 19.25 8.06
CA PRO A 172 -4.66 18.46 8.86
C PRO A 172 -4.41 19.04 10.26
N ARG A 173 -4.28 20.37 10.38
CA ARG A 173 -4.04 21.04 11.66
C ARG A 173 -5.20 20.85 12.64
N GLU A 174 -6.44 20.98 12.17
CA GLU A 174 -7.63 20.79 13.00
C GLU A 174 -7.72 19.34 13.51
N LYS A 175 -7.35 18.38 12.66
CA LYS A 175 -7.26 16.97 13.03
C LYS A 175 -6.16 16.71 14.06
N GLU A 176 -4.99 17.32 13.91
CA GLU A 176 -3.93 17.26 14.93
C GLU A 176 -4.37 17.86 16.27
N GLU A 177 -5.12 18.98 16.25
CA GLU A 177 -5.70 19.58 17.46
C GLU A 177 -6.71 18.64 18.14
N ILE A 178 -7.56 17.92 17.37
CA ILE A 178 -8.43 16.87 17.92
C ILE A 178 -7.61 15.81 18.64
N LEU A 179 -6.54 15.29 18.03
CA LEU A 179 -5.70 14.27 18.65
C LEU A 179 -5.04 14.77 19.93
N GLN A 180 -4.50 15.99 19.92
CA GLN A 180 -3.86 16.59 21.09
C GLN A 180 -4.84 16.77 22.26
N GLN A 181 -6.06 17.23 21.99
CA GLN A 181 -7.12 17.32 23.01
C GLN A 181 -7.49 15.95 23.60
N ASN A 182 -7.24 14.88 22.83
CA ASN A 182 -7.41 13.49 23.24
C ASN A 182 -6.12 12.85 23.77
N LYS A 183 -5.10 13.65 24.09
CA LYS A 183 -3.80 13.22 24.64
C LYS A 183 -3.01 12.30 23.70
N ILE A 184 -3.26 12.36 22.40
CA ILE A 184 -2.47 11.68 21.37
C ILE A 184 -1.59 12.73 20.68
N ASP A 185 -0.28 12.59 20.84
CA ASP A 185 0.68 13.29 20.01
C ASP A 185 0.95 12.47 18.75
N PHE A 186 0.38 12.93 17.62
CA PHE A 186 0.55 12.25 16.34
C PHE A 186 2.01 12.15 15.92
N THR A 187 2.87 13.10 16.30
CA THR A 187 4.31 13.08 15.96
C THR A 187 5.12 12.05 16.77
N SER A 188 4.51 11.48 17.82
CA SER A 188 5.10 10.41 18.64
C SER A 188 4.58 9.00 18.29
N VAL A 189 3.55 8.88 17.44
CA VAL A 189 3.06 7.60 16.90
C VAL A 189 4.17 6.83 16.14
N PRO A 190 4.16 5.49 16.10
CA PRO A 190 5.15 4.74 15.31
C PRO A 190 5.19 5.17 13.84
N ALA A 191 6.39 5.37 13.29
CA ALA A 191 6.58 5.89 11.94
C ALA A 191 5.87 5.07 10.86
N TRP A 192 5.86 3.74 10.98
CA TRP A 192 5.18 2.86 10.01
C TRP A 192 3.68 3.09 9.90
N GLN A 193 3.03 3.59 10.95
CA GLN A 193 1.60 3.88 10.93
C GLN A 193 1.31 5.20 10.22
N ARG A 194 2.27 6.13 10.23
CA ARG A 194 2.14 7.46 9.62
C ARG A 194 2.66 7.52 8.19
N ASN A 195 3.76 6.82 7.93
CA ASN A 195 4.55 6.98 6.71
C ASN A 195 4.56 5.69 5.88
N GLY A 196 3.81 4.65 6.29
CA GLY A 196 3.87 3.33 5.67
C GLY A 196 5.22 2.61 5.91
N THR A 197 5.40 1.50 5.21
CA THR A 197 6.58 0.64 5.30
C THR A 197 7.15 0.36 3.91
N GLY A 198 8.47 0.44 3.80
CA GLY A 198 9.20 0.04 2.59
C GLY A 198 9.69 -1.40 2.69
N VAL A 199 9.61 -2.14 1.59
CA VAL A 199 10.09 -3.51 1.49
C VAL A 199 10.90 -3.64 0.21
N ALA A 200 12.12 -4.18 0.30
CA ALA A 200 12.98 -4.39 -0.86
C ALA A 200 13.87 -5.61 -0.65
N LEU A 201 14.44 -6.15 -1.74
CA LEU A 201 15.53 -7.10 -1.62
C LEU A 201 16.83 -6.36 -1.30
N ASN A 202 17.58 -6.84 -0.30
CA ASN A 202 18.92 -6.38 -0.03
C ASN A 202 19.92 -6.96 -1.05
N THR A 203 21.19 -6.58 -0.95
CA THR A 203 22.26 -7.06 -1.85
C THR A 203 22.49 -8.57 -1.81
N GLU A 204 22.00 -9.27 -0.78
CA GLU A 204 22.07 -10.73 -0.65
C GLU A 204 20.82 -11.43 -1.22
N GLY A 205 19.90 -10.69 -1.84
CA GLY A 205 18.62 -11.21 -2.34
C GLY A 205 17.63 -11.56 -1.22
N ARG A 206 17.83 -11.06 0.00
CA ARG A 206 16.93 -11.27 1.14
C ARG A 206 16.00 -10.08 1.31
N VAL A 207 14.77 -10.35 1.75
CA VAL A 207 13.80 -9.30 2.06
C VAL A 207 14.32 -8.43 3.21
N SER A 208 14.31 -7.12 2.99
CA SER A 208 14.57 -6.07 3.97
C SER A 208 13.32 -5.21 4.13
N VAL A 209 13.05 -4.80 5.38
CA VAL A 209 11.86 -4.02 5.74
C VAL A 209 12.33 -2.75 6.44
N ASP A 210 11.86 -1.59 5.96
CA ASP A 210 12.10 -0.29 6.56
C ASP A 210 10.77 0.30 7.06
N SER A 211 10.57 0.24 8.37
CA SER A 211 9.39 0.75 9.08
C SER A 211 9.57 2.20 9.54
N ASN A 212 10.66 2.87 9.16
CA ASN A 212 10.97 4.24 9.55
C ASN A 212 11.36 5.07 8.31
N LEU A 213 10.50 5.00 7.28
CA LEU A 213 10.72 5.72 6.05
C LEU A 213 10.88 7.23 6.31
N PRO A 214 11.89 7.87 5.70
CA PRO A 214 12.00 9.33 5.72
C PRO A 214 10.81 9.95 4.97
N ARG A 215 10.66 11.27 5.11
CA ARG A 215 9.61 12.05 4.46
C ARG A 215 10.18 13.07 3.49
N ASP A 216 9.30 13.59 2.64
CA ASP A 216 9.56 14.71 1.72
C ASP A 216 10.82 14.43 0.88
N ALA A 217 11.72 15.41 0.79
CA ALA A 217 12.98 15.27 0.05
C ALA A 217 13.83 14.06 0.52
N GLY A 218 13.73 13.68 1.81
CA GLY A 218 14.41 12.50 2.33
C GLY A 218 13.84 11.20 1.75
N TYR A 219 12.52 11.15 1.51
CA TYR A 219 11.89 9.99 0.87
C TYR A 219 12.22 9.91 -0.62
N THR A 220 12.22 11.04 -1.32
CA THR A 220 12.68 11.12 -2.71
C THR A 220 14.12 10.59 -2.83
N ALA A 221 15.04 11.04 -1.98
CA ALA A 221 16.42 10.55 -1.96
C ALA A 221 16.53 9.07 -1.62
N TYR A 222 15.72 8.58 -0.67
CA TYR A 222 15.63 7.16 -0.33
C TYR A 222 15.20 6.31 -1.54
N LEU A 223 14.23 6.77 -2.32
CA LEU A 223 13.68 6.02 -3.45
C LEU A 223 14.65 5.93 -4.64
N GLN A 224 15.50 6.94 -4.85
CA GLN A 224 16.43 7.00 -5.99
C GLN A 224 17.25 5.72 -6.18
N ARG A 225 17.61 5.03 -5.08
CA ARG A 225 18.38 3.77 -5.12
C ARG A 225 17.69 2.62 -5.86
N PHE A 226 16.36 2.67 -6.02
CA PHE A 226 15.59 1.64 -6.72
C PHE A 226 15.36 1.95 -8.21
N PHE A 227 15.79 3.13 -8.65
CA PHE A 227 15.67 3.59 -10.04
C PHE A 227 17.04 3.67 -10.74
N VAL A 228 18.12 3.27 -10.07
CA VAL A 228 19.46 3.21 -10.67
C VAL A 228 19.54 1.99 -11.58
N ASP A 229 19.98 2.23 -12.82
CA ASP A 229 20.25 1.19 -13.80
C ASP A 229 21.49 0.34 -13.43
#